data_AF-A0A3M6JXB1-F1
#
_entry.id   AF-A0A3M6JXB1-F1
#
_cell.length_a   1.000
_cell.length_b   1.000
_cell.length_c   1.000
_cell.angle_alpha   90.00
_cell.angle_beta   90.00
_cell.angle_gamma   90.00
#
_symmetry.space_group_name_H-M   'P 1'
#
loop_
_entity.id
_entity.type
_entity.pdbx_description
1 polymer ?
#
loop_
_entity_poly.entity_id
_entity_poly.type
_entity_poly.pdbx_seq_one_letter_code
_entity_poly.pdbx_strand_id
1 'polypeptide(L)' 'MSNLEFIKQCQEKVFSGERISSDDARKLFNVPDEDLKELAKCANDITRDYNGNKEDVEQLTNIKKN' A
#
# COMPACT_ATOMS: atom_id res chain seq x y z
N MET A 1 10.53 12.20 -13.88
CA MET A 1 9.50 11.41 -13.19
C MET A 1 9.31 12.03 -11.82
N SER A 2 8.08 12.35 -11.44
CA SER A 2 7.76 12.89 -10.10
C SER A 2 7.82 11.77 -9.05
N ASN A 3 7.97 12.12 -7.77
CA ASN A 3 7.84 11.17 -6.67
C ASN A 3 6.48 10.45 -6.70
N LEU A 4 5.40 11.16 -7.02
CA LEU A 4 4.06 10.57 -7.17
C LEU A 4 4.01 9.51 -8.27
N GLU A 5 4.65 9.77 -9.42
CA GLU A 5 4.72 8.80 -10.50
C GLU A 5 5.58 7.58 -10.11
N PHE A 6 6.67 7.83 -9.39
CA PHE A 6 7.54 6.77 -8.91
C PHE A 6 6.83 5.85 -7.89
N ILE A 7 6.06 6.43 -6.96
CA ILE A 7 5.23 5.70 -6.00
C ILE A 7 4.23 4.80 -6.73
N LYS A 8 3.52 5.34 -7.74
CA LYS A 8 2.56 4.58 -8.54
C LYS A 8 3.23 3.46 -9.35
N GLN A 9 4.38 3.72 -9.96
CA GLN A 9 5.13 2.68 -10.65
C GLN A 9 5.53 1.54 -9.71
N CYS A 10 5.96 1.84 -8.48
CA CYS A 10 6.26 0.81 -7.50
C CYS A 10 5.00 0.02 -7.09
N GLN A 11 3.85 0.68 -6.97
CA GLN A 11 2.58 0.02 -6.71
C GLN A 11 2.19 -0.93 -7.86
N GLU A 12 2.31 -0.49 -9.12
CA GLU A 12 1.99 -1.31 -10.29
C GLU A 12 2.89 -2.54 -10.41
N LYS A 13 4.19 -2.42 -10.09
CA LYS A 13 5.10 -3.58 -9.97
C LYS A 13 4.55 -4.60 -8.98
N VAL A 14 4.15 -4.16 -7.79
CA VAL A 14 3.61 -5.04 -6.75
C VAL A 14 2.30 -5.71 -7.17
N PHE A 15 1.39 -4.99 -7.84
CA PHE A 15 0.16 -5.58 -8.39
C PHE A 15 0.44 -6.56 -9.54
N SER A 16 1.51 -6.35 -10.30
CA SER A 16 1.95 -7.26 -11.36
C SER A 16 2.66 -8.52 -10.83
N GLY A 17 2.77 -8.66 -9.50
CA GLY A 17 3.47 -9.76 -8.83
C GLY A 17 4.99 -9.59 -8.80
N GLU A 18 5.51 -8.44 -9.22
CA GLU A 18 6.93 -8.11 -9.16
C GLU A 18 7.31 -7.58 -7.78
N ARG A 19 8.55 -7.85 -7.36
CA ARG A 19 9.11 -7.24 -6.15
C ARG A 19 9.74 -5.90 -6.49
N ILE A 20 9.58 -4.92 -5.60
CA ILE A 20 10.38 -3.70 -5.67
C ILE A 20 11.85 -3.98 -5.32
N SER A 21 12.77 -3.26 -5.95
CA SER A 21 14.20 -3.40 -5.67
C SER A 21 14.59 -2.73 -4.35
N SER A 22 15.77 -3.06 -3.81
CA SER A 22 16.30 -2.36 -2.62
C SER A 22 16.50 -0.87 -2.86
N ASP A 23 16.88 -0.46 -4.08
CA ASP A 23 16.98 0.95 -4.48
C ASP A 23 15.59 1.62 -4.51
N ASP A 24 14.57 0.91 -5.01
CA ASP A 24 13.20 1.41 -5.01
C ASP A 24 12.72 1.65 -3.57
N ALA A 25 12.94 0.68 -2.67
CA ALA A 25 12.60 0.79 -1.26
C ALA A 25 13.31 1.97 -0.58
N ARG A 26 14.60 2.18 -0.90
CA ARG A 26 15.36 3.32 -0.36
C ARG A 26 14.80 4.64 -0.85
N LYS A 27 14.39 4.75 -2.12
CA LYS A 27 13.74 5.96 -2.64
C LYS A 27 12.38 6.20 -1.99
N LEU A 28 11.55 5.15 -1.85
CA LEU A 28 10.26 5.25 -1.16
C LEU A 28 10.42 5.68 0.30
N PHE A 29 11.49 5.24 0.99
CA PHE A 29 11.78 5.66 2.36
C PHE A 29 12.16 7.14 2.49
N ASN A 30 12.68 7.75 1.42
CA ASN A 30 13.17 9.14 1.42
C ASN A 30 12.26 10.10 0.63
N VAL A 31 10.99 9.73 0.36
CA VAL A 31 10.04 10.68 -0.24
C VAL A 31 9.73 11.81 0.74
N PRO A 32 9.51 13.05 0.26
CA PRO A 32 9.20 14.18 1.12
C PRO A 32 7.81 14.03 1.77
N ASP A 33 7.60 14.73 2.89
CA ASP A 33 6.37 14.65 3.69
C ASP A 33 5.09 14.93 2.89
N GLU A 34 5.17 15.79 1.88
CA GLU A 34 4.04 16.12 0.99
C GLU A 34 3.52 14.91 0.19
N ASP A 35 4.40 13.93 -0.08
CA ASP A 35 4.09 12.72 -0.86
C ASP A 35 3.70 11.52 0.02
N LEU A 36 3.89 11.61 1.35
CA LEU A 36 3.58 10.51 2.28
C LEU A 36 2.12 10.09 2.23
N LYS A 37 1.21 11.03 1.93
CA LYS A 37 -0.21 10.74 1.79
C LYS A 37 -0.48 9.78 0.61
N GLU A 38 0.19 9.97 -0.52
CA GLU A 38 0.04 9.08 -1.66
C GLU A 38 0.74 7.75 -1.42
N LEU A 39 1.93 7.75 -0.78
CA LEU A 39 2.63 6.53 -0.38
C LEU A 39 1.76 5.64 0.52
N ALA A 40 1.15 6.23 1.56
CA ALA A 40 0.27 5.52 2.47
C ALA A 40 -0.98 4.97 1.77
N LYS A 41 -1.56 5.75 0.85
CA LYS A 41 -2.71 5.30 0.04
C LYS A 41 -2.34 4.09 -0.82
N CYS A 42 -1.21 4.13 -1.53
CA CYS A 42 -0.75 3.00 -2.34
C CYS A 42 -0.49 1.75 -1.50
N ALA A 43 0.13 1.89 -0.32
CA ALA A 43 0.35 0.77 0.60
C ALA A 43 -0.97 0.16 1.12
N ASN A 44 -1.98 1.00 1.41
CA ASN A 44 -3.31 0.54 1.81
C ASN A 44 -4.03 -0.19 0.66
N ASP A 45 -3.94 0.32 -0.57
CA ASP A 45 -4.52 -0.32 -1.75
C ASP A 45 -3.90 -1.70 -2.01
N ILE A 46 -2.56 -1.82 -1.89
CA ILE A 46 -1.86 -3.10 -1.98
C ILE A 46 -2.37 -4.05 -0.88
N THR A 47 -2.42 -3.58 0.37
CA THR A 47 -2.86 -4.40 1.50
C THR A 47 -4.28 -4.92 1.29
N ARG A 48 -5.18 -4.07 0.81
CA ARG A 48 -6.58 -4.41 0.53
C ARG A 48 -6.74 -5.38 -0.62
N ASP A 49 -5.92 -5.30 -1.66
CA ASP A 49 -5.96 -6.24 -2.78
C ASP A 49 -5.46 -7.62 -2.34
N TYR A 50 -4.30 -7.69 -1.69
CA TYR A 50 -3.67 -8.94 -1.26
C TYR A 50 -4.43 -9.66 -0.14
N ASN A 51 -5.08 -8.92 0.77
CA ASN A 51 -5.85 -9.52 1.86
C ASN A 51 -7.35 -9.61 1.54
N GLY A 52 -7.76 -9.14 0.35
CA GLY A 52 -9.17 -8.86 0.04
C GLY A 52 -9.72 -7.71 0.89
N ASN A 53 -10.99 -7.37 0.65
CA ASN A 53 -11.73 -6.36 1.43
C ASN A 53 -12.12 -6.90 2.82
N LYS A 54 -11.20 -7.60 3.48
CA LYS A 54 -11.37 -8.32 4.73
C LYS A 54 -11.29 -7.34 5.90
N GLU A 55 -12.12 -6.30 5.85
CA GLU A 55 -12.93 -5.99 7.03
C GLU A 55 -13.91 -7.16 7.12
N ASP A 56 -13.44 -8.27 7.71
CA ASP A 56 -14.25 -9.43 7.97
C ASP A 56 -15.39 -8.99 8.90
N VAL A 57 -16.55 -8.65 8.33
CA VAL A 57 -17.75 -8.23 9.08
C VAL A 57 -18.16 -9.33 10.08
N GLU A 58 -17.75 -10.57 9.82
CA GLU A 58 -17.88 -11.72 10.72
C GLU A 58 -17.05 -11.55 12.01
N GLN A 59 -15.85 -10.97 11.95
CA GLN A 59 -15.06 -10.63 13.15
C GLN A 59 -15.68 -9.46 13.95
N LEU A 60 -16.23 -8.45 13.26
CA LEU A 60 -16.91 -7.31 13.92
C LEU A 60 -18.19 -7.73 14.65
N THR A 61 -18.89 -8.77 14.17
CA THR A 61 -20.14 -9.26 14.77
C THR A 61 -19.91 -10.01 16.10
N ASN A 62 -18.71 -10.57 16.33
CA ASN A 62 -18.42 -11.36 17.53
C ASN A 62 -17.97 -10.50 18.74
N ILE A 63 -17.56 -9.25 18.53
CA ILE A 63 -17.19 -8.32 19.61
C ILE A 63 -18.45 -7.77 20.30
N LYS A 64 -19.58 -7.71 19.58
CA LYS A 64 -20.84 -7.13 20.08
C LYS A 64 -21.75 -8.14 20.80
N LYS A 65 -21.30 -9.40 20.94
CA LYS A 65 -22.06 -10.50 21.56
C LYS A 65 -21.55 -10.95 22.94
N ASN A 66 -20.52 -10.31 23.50
CA ASN A 66 -20.11 -10.52 24.90
C ASN A 66 -20.44 -9.31 25.76
#